data_AF-A0A962XV88-F1
#
_entry.id   AF-A0A962XV88-F1
#
_cell.length_a   1.000
_cell.length_b   1.000
_cell.length_c   1.000
_cell.angle_alpha   90.00
_cell.angle_beta   90.00
_cell.angle_gamma   90.00
#
_symmetry.space_group_name_H-M   'P 1'
#
loop_
_entity.id
_entity.type
_entity.pdbx_description
1 polymer ?
#
loop_
_entity_poly.entity_id
_entity_poly.type
_entity_poly.pdbx_seq_one_letter_code
_entity_poly.pdbx_strand_id
1 'polypeptide(L)'
;MSNYSYRIDEFARDGLFCVGDSHAFIDPIFSFGVEFAVKEAEYVRRAIVACRDSDPREWPAHAAQYMRVTTDGQRVVEDMLAYFWKYPWGFAHMAHVRHKDEFLEIFAGRIYEIDPGEGLNKMRATLS
;
A
#
# COMPACT_ATOMS: atom_id res chain seq x y z
N MET A 1 16.30 -9.69 13.87
CA MET A 1 15.13 -10.19 13.13
C MET A 1 15.44 -10.03 11.65
N SER A 2 15.23 -11.07 10.84
CA SER A 2 15.42 -10.96 9.40
C SER A 2 14.22 -10.23 8.81
N ASN A 3 14.42 -8.97 8.41
CA ASN A 3 13.41 -8.24 7.66
C ASN A 3 13.58 -8.65 6.18
N TYR A 4 12.63 -9.41 5.67
CA TYR A 4 12.59 -9.83 4.27
C TYR A 4 11.76 -8.89 3.40
N SER A 5 11.38 -7.71 3.91
CA SER A 5 10.62 -6.72 3.13
C SER A 5 11.43 -6.28 1.91
N TYR A 6 10.78 -6.20 0.76
CA TYR A 6 11.36 -5.69 -0.47
C TYR A 6 10.31 -4.97 -1.31
N ARG A 7 10.80 -4.16 -2.25
CA ARG A 7 9.98 -3.50 -3.28
C ARG A 7 10.74 -3.45 -4.59
N ILE A 8 10.02 -3.60 -5.69
CA ILE A 8 10.47 -3.38 -7.06
C ILE A 8 9.84 -2.08 -7.54
N ASP A 9 10.64 -1.11 -8.00
CA ASP A 9 10.12 0.21 -8.40
C ASP A 9 9.38 0.16 -9.75
N GLU A 10 9.85 -0.65 -10.71
CA GLU A 10 9.26 -0.77 -12.04
C GLU A 10 8.61 -2.16 -12.20
N PHE A 11 7.37 -2.27 -11.74
CA PHE A 11 6.63 -3.54 -11.67
C PHE A 11 5.42 -3.62 -12.60
N ALA A 12 5.25 -2.62 -13.47
CA ALA A 12 4.31 -2.67 -14.59
C ALA A 12 4.84 -1.89 -15.79
N ARG A 13 4.83 -2.53 -16.97
CA ARG A 13 5.23 -1.93 -18.26
C ARG A 13 4.81 -2.81 -19.43
N ASP A 14 4.64 -2.23 -20.61
CA ASP A 14 4.43 -2.97 -21.87
C ASP A 14 3.29 -4.02 -21.80
N GLY A 15 2.24 -3.76 -21.02
CA GLY A 15 1.13 -4.69 -20.80
C GLY A 15 1.41 -5.83 -19.80
N LEU A 16 2.61 -5.88 -19.21
CA LEU A 16 2.99 -6.75 -18.11
C LEU A 16 2.74 -6.03 -16.77
N PHE A 17 2.19 -6.77 -15.81
CA PHE A 17 1.87 -6.24 -14.49
C PHE A 17 2.17 -7.30 -13.42
N CYS A 18 2.90 -6.91 -12.38
CA CYS A 18 3.10 -7.70 -11.17
C CYS A 18 2.01 -7.36 -10.13
N VAL A 19 1.66 -8.35 -9.31
CA VAL A 19 0.61 -8.29 -8.28
C VAL A 19 1.11 -8.96 -6.99
N GLY A 20 0.78 -8.38 -5.84
CA GLY A 20 1.17 -8.83 -4.52
C GLY A 20 2.68 -9.03 -4.39
N ASP A 21 3.07 -10.13 -3.75
CA ASP A 21 4.46 -10.47 -3.46
C ASP A 21 5.35 -10.52 -4.71
N SER A 22 4.83 -10.64 -5.93
CA SER A 22 5.69 -10.61 -7.13
C SER A 22 6.43 -9.27 -7.33
N HIS A 23 6.05 -8.19 -6.64
CA HIS A 23 6.77 -6.91 -6.67
C HIS A 23 7.03 -6.27 -5.32
N ALA A 24 6.24 -6.57 -4.29
CA ALA A 24 6.48 -6.04 -2.95
C ALA A 24 6.05 -7.03 -1.87
N PHE A 25 6.91 -7.19 -0.87
CA PHE A 25 6.58 -7.89 0.36
C PHE A 25 6.85 -6.95 1.54
N ILE A 26 5.89 -6.84 2.44
CA ILE A 26 5.94 -5.98 3.63
C ILE A 26 5.78 -6.89 4.85
N ASP A 27 6.45 -6.55 5.96
CA ASP A 27 6.39 -7.27 7.24
C ASP A 27 4.94 -7.71 7.59
N PRO A 28 4.69 -9.02 7.77
CA PRO A 28 3.34 -9.56 7.89
C PRO A 28 2.69 -9.36 9.27
N ILE A 29 3.30 -8.60 10.20
CA ILE A 29 2.77 -8.43 11.56
C ILE A 29 1.30 -7.95 11.61
N PHE A 30 0.85 -7.19 10.61
CA PHE A 30 -0.55 -6.74 10.48
C PHE A 30 -1.37 -7.52 9.44
N SER A 31 -0.83 -8.59 8.86
CA SER A 31 -1.53 -9.52 7.96
C SER A 31 -2.12 -8.91 6.68
N PHE A 32 -1.50 -7.86 6.12
CA PHE A 32 -1.99 -7.19 4.91
C PHE A 32 -1.65 -7.88 3.58
N GLY A 33 -0.75 -8.87 3.55
CA GLY A 33 -0.26 -9.44 2.28
C GLY A 33 -1.36 -9.98 1.35
N VAL A 34 -2.35 -10.70 1.90
CA VAL A 34 -3.48 -11.21 1.11
C VAL A 34 -4.42 -10.08 0.66
N GLU A 35 -4.66 -9.10 1.52
CA GLU A 35 -5.48 -7.92 1.18
C GLU A 35 -4.86 -7.14 0.01
N PHE A 36 -3.55 -6.87 0.08
CA PHE A 36 -2.81 -6.25 -1.01
C PHE A 36 -2.93 -7.06 -2.30
N ALA A 37 -2.67 -8.36 -2.26
CA ALA A 37 -2.74 -9.20 -3.45
C ALA A 37 -4.15 -9.18 -4.10
N VAL A 38 -5.21 -9.22 -3.31
CA VAL A 38 -6.60 -9.18 -3.80
C VAL A 38 -6.94 -7.80 -4.37
N LYS A 39 -6.61 -6.71 -3.65
CA LYS A 39 -6.89 -5.35 -4.11
C LYS A 39 -6.10 -5.00 -5.36
N GLU A 40 -4.83 -5.35 -5.40
CA GLU A 40 -4.00 -5.18 -6.59
C GLU A 40 -4.55 -5.98 -7.78
N ALA A 41 -5.08 -7.18 -7.56
CA ALA A 41 -5.76 -7.94 -8.62
C ALA A 41 -7.01 -7.20 -9.18
N GLU A 42 -7.74 -6.44 -8.36
CA GLU A 42 -8.84 -5.59 -8.82
C GLU A 42 -8.35 -4.40 -9.66
N TYR A 43 -7.29 -3.72 -9.22
CA TYR A 43 -6.72 -2.58 -9.93
C TYR A 43 -6.03 -2.98 -11.23
N VAL A 44 -5.26 -4.07 -11.21
CA VAL A 44 -4.57 -4.56 -12.41
C VAL A 44 -5.57 -4.99 -13.48
N ARG A 45 -6.70 -5.59 -13.09
CA ARG A 45 -7.79 -5.93 -14.02
C ARG A 45 -8.25 -4.68 -14.78
N ARG A 46 -8.42 -3.56 -14.09
CA ARG A 46 -8.83 -2.28 -14.71
C ARG A 46 -7.76 -1.78 -15.68
N ALA A 47 -6.48 -1.86 -15.29
CA ALA A 47 -5.36 -1.45 -16.15
C ALA A 47 -5.23 -2.34 -17.40
N ILE A 48 -5.36 -3.66 -17.26
CA ILE A 48 -5.33 -4.60 -18.39
C ILE A 48 -6.48 -4.33 -19.37
N VAL A 49 -7.69 -4.09 -18.85
CA VAL A 49 -8.85 -3.71 -19.68
C VAL A 49 -8.59 -2.39 -20.40
N ALA A 50 -8.03 -1.38 -19.71
CA ALA A 50 -7.69 -0.10 -20.32
C ALA A 50 -6.65 -0.26 -21.44
N CYS A 51 -5.59 -1.06 -21.22
CA CYS A 51 -4.59 -1.36 -22.26
C CYS A 51 -5.19 -2.09 -23.47
N ARG A 52 -6.11 -3.04 -23.23
CA ARG A 52 -6.81 -3.77 -24.31
C ARG A 52 -7.63 -2.83 -25.19
N ASP A 53 -8.24 -1.82 -24.59
CA ASP A 53 -9.20 -0.93 -25.26
C ASP A 53 -8.55 0.38 -25.78
N SER A 54 -7.23 0.57 -25.58
CA SER A 54 -6.49 1.78 -25.97
C SER A 54 -5.36 1.52 -26.99
N ASP A 55 -4.78 2.58 -27.56
CA ASP A 55 -3.56 2.44 -28.37
C ASP A 55 -2.37 2.03 -27.47
N PRO A 56 -1.43 1.19 -27.93
CA PRO A 56 -0.22 0.83 -27.17
C PRO A 56 0.61 2.01 -26.66
N ARG A 57 0.53 3.17 -27.31
CA ARG A 57 1.17 4.42 -26.85
C ARG A 57 0.61 4.93 -25.52
N GLU A 58 -0.58 4.49 -25.12
CA GLU A 58 -1.22 4.87 -23.86
C GLU A 58 -0.91 3.91 -22.71
N TRP A 59 -0.36 2.72 -22.99
CA TRP A 59 -0.07 1.70 -21.97
C TRP A 59 0.86 2.19 -20.84
N PRO A 60 1.89 3.02 -21.10
CA PRO A 60 2.72 3.57 -20.02
C PRO A 60 1.90 4.39 -19.00
N ALA A 61 0.85 5.09 -19.44
CA ALA A 61 0.00 5.86 -18.55
C ALA A 61 -0.85 4.95 -17.65
N HIS A 62 -1.42 3.87 -18.20
CA HIS A 62 -2.19 2.87 -17.44
C HIS A 62 -1.30 2.14 -16.43
N ALA A 63 -0.09 1.75 -16.83
CA ALA A 63 0.90 1.14 -15.95
C ALA A 63 1.31 2.09 -14.82
N ALA A 64 1.63 3.35 -15.14
CA ALA A 64 1.97 4.35 -14.14
C ALA A 64 0.82 4.61 -13.17
N GLN A 65 -0.43 4.60 -13.62
CA GLN A 65 -1.59 4.74 -12.73
C GLN A 65 -1.72 3.56 -11.77
N TYR A 66 -1.59 2.33 -12.27
CA TYR A 66 -1.60 1.13 -11.45
C TYR A 66 -0.48 1.15 -10.40
N MET A 67 0.75 1.48 -10.83
CA MET A 67 1.90 1.54 -9.93
C MET A 67 1.68 2.59 -8.83
N ARG A 68 1.21 3.79 -9.17
CA ARG A 68 0.93 4.85 -8.18
C ARG A 68 -0.06 4.40 -7.11
N VAL A 69 -1.24 3.91 -7.51
CA VAL A 69 -2.29 3.51 -6.57
C VAL A 69 -1.81 2.38 -5.66
N THR A 70 -1.08 1.41 -6.24
CA THR A 70 -0.53 0.28 -5.49
C THR A 70 0.52 0.73 -4.48
N THR A 71 1.49 1.54 -4.92
CA THR A 71 2.55 2.06 -4.06
C THR A 71 1.99 2.95 -2.95
N ASP A 72 0.99 3.79 -3.23
CA ASP A 72 0.41 4.67 -2.22
C ASP A 72 -0.35 3.88 -1.13
N GLY A 73 -1.08 2.82 -1.50
CA GLY A 73 -1.71 1.92 -0.54
C GLY A 73 -0.69 1.16 0.32
N GLN A 74 0.39 0.67 -0.28
CA GLN A 74 1.48 -0.01 0.44
C GLN A 74 2.20 0.92 1.42
N ARG A 75 2.45 2.18 1.03
CA ARG A 75 3.10 3.19 1.88
C ARG A 75 2.38 3.43 3.19
N VAL A 76 1.04 3.38 3.21
CA VAL A 76 0.26 3.51 4.46
C VAL A 76 0.70 2.47 5.49
N VAL A 77 0.87 1.22 5.07
CA VAL A 77 1.29 0.12 5.95
C VAL A 77 2.79 0.22 6.28
N GLU A 78 3.63 0.61 5.32
CA GLU A 78 5.06 0.88 5.56
C GLU A 78 5.26 1.95 6.65
N ASP A 79 4.52 3.05 6.59
CA ASP A 79 4.57 4.14 7.57
C ASP A 79 4.13 3.68 8.96
N MET A 80 3.05 2.89 9.03
CA MET A 80 2.58 2.28 10.26
C MET A 80 3.62 1.36 10.88
N LEU A 81 4.26 0.52 10.07
CA LEU A 81 5.30 -0.39 10.53
C LEU A 81 6.55 0.34 11.01
N ALA A 82 6.99 1.36 10.27
CA ALA A 82 8.11 2.20 10.67
C ALA A 82 7.85 2.84 12.05
N TYR A 83 6.63 3.36 12.27
CA TYR A 83 6.25 3.92 13.56
C TYR A 83 6.11 2.86 14.65
N PHE A 84 5.49 1.72 14.36
CA PHE A 84 5.35 0.60 15.28
C PHE A 84 6.70 0.11 15.81
N TRP A 85 7.65 -0.14 14.92
CA TRP A 85 8.96 -0.66 15.29
C TRP A 85 9.82 0.37 16.03
N LYS A 86 9.66 1.67 15.74
CA LYS A 86 10.39 2.75 16.43
C LYS A 86 9.76 3.11 17.78
N TYR A 87 8.44 3.09 17.88
CA TYR A 87 7.67 3.57 19.04
C TYR A 87 6.49 2.64 19.38
N PRO A 88 6.71 1.40 19.85
CA PRO A 88 5.64 0.41 20.04
C PRO A 88 4.54 0.90 21.01
N TRP A 89 4.91 1.56 22.10
CA TRP A 89 3.93 2.16 23.03
C TRP A 89 3.22 3.38 22.45
N GLY A 90 3.94 4.19 21.68
CA GLY A 90 3.34 5.31 20.95
C GLY A 90 2.31 4.81 19.93
N PHE A 91 2.63 3.73 19.23
CA PHE A 91 1.73 3.10 18.27
C PHE A 91 0.47 2.61 18.96
N ALA A 92 0.59 1.87 20.07
CA ALA A 92 -0.56 1.40 20.84
C ALA A 92 -1.45 2.55 21.30
N HIS A 93 -0.86 3.65 21.77
CA HIS A 93 -1.61 4.84 22.17
C HIS A 93 -2.32 5.51 20.99
N MET A 94 -1.64 5.65 19.84
CA MET A 94 -2.24 6.24 18.64
C MET A 94 -3.37 5.37 18.07
N ALA A 95 -3.10 4.08 17.85
CA ALA A 95 -3.98 3.15 17.16
C ALA A 95 -5.16 2.65 18.01
N HIS A 96 -5.03 2.64 19.34
CA HIS A 96 -6.08 2.10 20.21
C HIS A 96 -6.73 3.13 21.14
N VAL A 97 -6.15 4.32 21.30
CA VAL A 97 -6.68 5.37 22.19
C VAL A 97 -7.01 6.65 21.44
N ARG A 98 -6.04 7.27 20.77
CA ARG A 98 -6.20 8.64 20.25
C ARG A 98 -6.93 8.72 18.92
N HIS A 99 -6.62 7.81 18.00
CA HIS A 99 -7.12 7.80 16.62
C HIS A 99 -7.76 6.45 16.29
N LYS A 100 -8.41 5.82 17.28
CA LYS A 100 -8.89 4.44 17.20
C LYS A 100 -9.72 4.14 15.95
N ASP A 101 -10.67 5.01 15.61
CA ASP A 101 -11.57 4.77 14.49
C ASP A 101 -10.82 4.81 13.15
N GLU A 102 -9.92 5.79 12.98
CA GLU A 102 -9.05 5.87 11.79
C GLU A 102 -8.21 4.60 11.61
N PHE A 103 -7.54 4.15 12.68
CA PHE A 103 -6.71 2.94 12.60
C PHE A 103 -7.54 1.67 12.47
N LEU A 104 -8.78 1.64 12.98
CA LEU A 104 -9.71 0.53 12.75
C LEU A 104 -10.06 0.40 11.27
N GLU A 105 -10.29 1.51 10.57
CA GLU A 105 -10.54 1.50 9.13
C GLU A 105 -9.32 0.99 8.35
N ILE A 106 -8.11 1.43 8.73
CA ILE A 106 -6.87 0.97 8.12
C ILE A 106 -6.66 -0.52 8.35
N PHE A 107 -6.83 -1.02 9.59
CA PHE A 107 -6.74 -2.46 9.89
C PHE A 107 -7.81 -3.29 9.19
N ALA A 108 -8.95 -2.68 8.82
CA ALA A 108 -9.98 -3.31 8.02
C ALA A 108 -9.67 -3.32 6.51
N GLY A 109 -8.48 -2.88 6.09
CA GLY A 109 -8.05 -2.89 4.69
C GLY A 109 -8.56 -1.69 3.86
N ARG A 110 -9.19 -0.69 4.48
CA ARG A 110 -9.64 0.53 3.78
C ARG A 110 -8.49 1.51 3.58
N ILE A 111 -7.48 1.09 2.82
CA ILE A 111 -6.23 1.83 2.58
C ILE A 111 -6.15 2.50 1.22
N TYR A 112 -6.80 1.94 0.19
CA TYR A 112 -6.77 2.44 -1.19
C TYR A 112 -7.83 3.50 -1.48
N GLU A 113 -8.77 3.71 -0.55
CA GLU A 113 -9.98 4.51 -0.73
C GLU A 113 -10.02 5.76 0.17
N ILE A 114 -9.06 5.89 1.10
CA ILE A 114 -9.06 6.96 2.11
C ILE A 114 -7.83 7.86 1.97
N ASP A 115 -8.02 9.15 2.24
CA ASP A 115 -6.90 10.07 2.47
C ASP A 115 -6.22 9.73 3.79
N PRO A 116 -4.87 9.72 3.88
CA PRO A 116 -4.17 9.62 5.15
C PRO A 116 -4.80 10.48 6.25
N GLY A 117 -5.33 9.81 7.27
CA GLY A 117 -5.96 10.50 8.39
C GLY A 117 -4.97 11.27 9.26
N GLU A 118 -5.51 12.03 10.21
CA GLU A 118 -4.71 12.88 11.11
C GLU A 118 -3.70 12.04 11.92
N GLY A 119 -4.09 10.83 12.33
CA GLY A 119 -3.25 9.91 13.10
C GLY A 119 -2.03 9.46 12.32
N LEU A 120 -2.22 8.98 11.09
CA LEU A 120 -1.14 8.54 10.22
C LEU A 120 -0.19 9.70 9.86
N ASN A 121 -0.73 10.89 9.57
CA ASN A 121 0.09 12.07 9.29
C ASN A 121 0.95 12.50 10.49
N LYS A 122 0.43 12.36 11.73
CA LYS A 122 1.23 12.58 12.94
C LYS A 122 2.33 11.54 13.11
N MET A 123 2.05 10.27 12.81
CA MET A 123 3.09 9.22 12.81
C MET A 123 4.21 9.58 11.83
N ARG A 124 3.88 9.94 10.59
CA ARG A 124 4.85 10.38 9.56
C ARG A 124 5.70 11.56 10.00
N ALA A 125 5.07 12.59 10.57
CA ALA A 125 5.77 13.77 11.06
C ALA A 125 6.73 13.46 12.22
N THR A 126 6.47 12.40 13.00
CA THR A 126 7.35 11.96 14.11
C THR A 126 8.52 11.09 13.62
N LEU A 127 8.42 10.55 12.39
CA LEU A 127 9.47 9.76 11.76
C LEU A 127 10.47 10.60 10.97
N SER A 128 10.05 11.80 10.54
CA SER A 128 10.87 12.81 9.85
C SER A 128 11.91 13.43 10.79
#